data_AF-A0A0B7BG85-F1
#
_entry.id   AF-A0A0B7BG85-F1
#
_cell.length_a   1.000
_cell.length_b   1.000
_cell.length_c   1.000
_cell.angle_alpha   90.00
_cell.angle_beta   90.00
_cell.angle_gamma   90.00
#
_symmetry.space_group_name_H-M   'P 1'
#
loop_
_entity.id
_entity.type
_entity.pdbx_description
1 polymer ?
#
loop_
_entity_poly.entity_id
_entity_poly.type
_entity_poly.pdbx_seq_one_letter_code
_entity_poly.pdbx_strand_id
1 'polypeptide(L)'
;FVYHTVTLLVSNFQLNSYIKIMRQHAVDPELIKQIFRQLFYFLCAGALNNLLLRKDMCNWSKGMQIRYNLTHLEQWLRDNSLHEFGALAALEPIIQASQLLQARKTESDVDSICDMCSKLSTAQIVKVLNIYTPVDEFEERVPIAFIRKIQAKLKQRDEQGTTSTTLLMDTKYSYPVTFPFNPSSVSLESVLVPEELHLGFLIKH
;
A
#
# COMPACT_ATOMS: atom_id res chain seq x y z
N PHE A 1 7.09 -19.00 -3.43
CA PHE A 1 7.11 -17.75 -2.63
C PHE A 1 7.80 -16.58 -3.32
N VAL A 2 8.90 -16.79 -4.04
CA VAL A 2 9.43 -15.83 -5.05
C VAL A 2 8.44 -15.58 -6.20
N TYR A 3 7.47 -16.48 -6.38
CA TYR A 3 6.30 -16.35 -7.27
C TYR A 3 5.35 -15.19 -6.95
N HIS A 4 5.43 -14.53 -5.79
CA HIS A 4 4.55 -13.41 -5.47
C HIS A 4 5.03 -12.07 -6.06
N THR A 5 6.25 -12.01 -6.61
CA THR A 5 6.69 -10.85 -7.40
C THR A 5 6.04 -10.83 -8.78
N VAL A 6 5.60 -11.98 -9.30
CA VAL A 6 4.73 -12.09 -10.49
C VAL A 6 3.35 -11.46 -10.22
N THR A 7 2.93 -11.36 -8.96
CA THR A 7 1.65 -10.75 -8.56
C THR A 7 1.59 -9.24 -8.81
N LEU A 8 2.72 -8.54 -8.97
CA LEU A 8 2.72 -7.08 -9.27
C LEU A 8 2.53 -6.76 -10.77
N LEU A 9 2.82 -7.71 -11.66
CA LEU A 9 2.47 -7.61 -13.08
C LEU A 9 1.07 -8.18 -13.36
N VAL A 10 0.66 -9.23 -12.64
CA VAL A 10 -0.71 -9.78 -12.69
C VAL A 10 -1.73 -8.85 -12.03
N SER A 11 -1.33 -8.01 -11.06
CA SER A 11 -2.21 -7.05 -10.41
C SER A 11 -2.70 -5.98 -11.38
N ASN A 12 -1.93 -5.53 -12.37
CA ASN A 12 -2.41 -4.50 -13.30
C ASN A 12 -3.63 -4.98 -14.11
N PHE A 13 -3.63 -6.23 -14.60
CA PHE A 13 -4.78 -6.78 -15.31
C PHE A 13 -6.01 -6.91 -14.40
N GLN A 14 -5.82 -7.39 -13.17
CA GLN A 14 -6.91 -7.54 -12.20
C GLN A 14 -7.47 -6.19 -11.74
N LEU A 15 -6.61 -5.22 -11.44
CA LEU A 15 -6.99 -3.85 -11.08
C LEU A 15 -7.77 -3.17 -12.22
N ASN A 16 -7.30 -3.34 -13.47
CA ASN A 16 -8.01 -2.87 -14.66
C ASN A 16 -9.38 -3.54 -14.82
N SER A 17 -9.47 -4.85 -14.57
CA SER A 17 -10.74 -5.58 -14.60
C SER A 17 -11.72 -5.05 -13.56
N TYR A 18 -11.27 -4.90 -12.30
CA TYR A 18 -12.12 -4.42 -11.21
C TYR A 18 -12.62 -2.99 -11.46
N ILE A 19 -11.74 -2.06 -11.85
CA ILE A 19 -12.18 -0.69 -12.10
C ILE A 19 -13.13 -0.60 -13.30
N LYS A 20 -12.90 -1.42 -14.34
CA LYS A 20 -13.79 -1.50 -15.50
C LYS A 20 -15.18 -2.00 -15.10
N ILE A 21 -15.25 -3.08 -14.31
CA ILE A 21 -16.52 -3.62 -13.80
C ILE A 21 -17.24 -2.58 -12.94
N MET A 22 -16.54 -1.94 -12.00
CA MET A 22 -17.15 -0.91 -11.15
C MET A 22 -17.71 0.27 -11.97
N ARG A 23 -16.96 0.74 -12.97
CA ARG A 23 -17.42 1.81 -13.88
C ARG A 23 -18.61 1.35 -14.73
N GLN A 24 -18.61 0.11 -15.22
CA GLN A 24 -19.73 -0.45 -15.99
C GLN A 24 -21.02 -0.54 -15.17
N HIS A 25 -20.91 -0.86 -13.87
CA HIS A 25 -22.04 -0.89 -12.95
C HIS A 25 -22.39 0.48 -12.35
N ALA A 26 -21.81 1.57 -12.88
CA ALA A 26 -22.04 2.94 -12.39
C ALA A 26 -21.85 3.10 -10.87
N VAL A 27 -20.89 2.37 -10.30
CA VAL A 27 -20.53 2.49 -8.88
C VAL A 27 -20.06 3.92 -8.61
N ASP A 28 -20.54 4.49 -7.50
CA ASP A 28 -20.20 5.85 -7.09
C ASP A 28 -18.66 6.07 -7.10
N PRO A 29 -18.15 7.12 -7.77
CA PRO A 29 -16.72 7.42 -7.80
C PRO A 29 -16.08 7.50 -6.40
N GLU A 30 -16.81 7.99 -5.39
CA GLU A 30 -16.32 8.04 -4.02
C GLU A 30 -16.20 6.66 -3.37
N LEU A 31 -17.10 5.74 -3.73
CA LEU A 31 -17.00 4.35 -3.29
C LEU A 31 -15.84 3.64 -3.99
N ILE A 32 -15.62 3.89 -5.29
CA ILE A 32 -14.48 3.35 -6.04
C ILE A 32 -13.16 3.75 -5.36
N LYS A 33 -13.00 5.02 -4.98
CA LYS A 33 -11.79 5.51 -4.28
C LYS A 33 -11.58 4.78 -2.95
N GLN A 34 -12.63 4.61 -2.15
CA GLN A 34 -12.56 3.90 -0.87
C GLN A 34 -12.17 2.43 -1.05
N ILE A 35 -12.72 1.74 -2.07
CA ILE A 35 -12.38 0.34 -2.40
C ILE A 35 -10.90 0.23 -2.76
N PHE A 36 -10.39 1.09 -3.65
CA PHE A 36 -8.99 1.03 -4.06
C PHE A 36 -8.03 1.44 -2.93
N ARG A 37 -8.40 2.39 -2.07
CA ARG A 37 -7.63 2.69 -0.85
C ARG A 37 -7.52 1.47 0.07
N GLN A 38 -8.61 0.73 0.26
CA GLN A 38 -8.60 -0.49 1.06
C GLN A 38 -7.75 -1.60 0.41
N LEU A 39 -7.86 -1.79 -0.90
CA LEU A 39 -7.08 -2.78 -1.64
C LEU A 39 -5.57 -2.49 -1.54
N PHE A 40 -5.18 -1.22 -1.68
CA PHE A 40 -3.78 -0.81 -1.60
C PHE A 40 -3.21 -0.97 -0.19
N TYR A 41 -4.02 -0.71 0.84
CA TYR A 41 -3.64 -1.04 2.22
C TYR A 41 -3.41 -2.54 2.40
N PHE A 42 -4.30 -3.39 1.89
CA PHE A 42 -4.15 -4.84 1.96
C PHE A 42 -2.86 -5.31 1.25
N LEU A 43 -2.57 -4.78 0.06
CA LEU A 43 -1.34 -5.04 -0.68
C LEU A 43 -0.10 -4.61 0.13
N CYS A 44 -0.13 -3.40 0.71
CA CYS A 44 0.96 -2.90 1.55
C CYS A 44 1.20 -3.80 2.77
N ALA A 45 0.14 -4.11 3.52
CA ALA A 45 0.22 -4.94 4.72
C ALA A 45 0.75 -6.34 4.38
N GLY A 46 0.25 -6.96 3.32
CA GLY A 46 0.72 -8.25 2.82
C GLY A 46 2.19 -8.22 2.41
N ALA A 47 2.60 -7.23 1.61
CA ALA A 47 3.97 -7.09 1.14
C ALA A 47 4.96 -6.83 2.28
N LEU A 48 4.63 -5.89 3.18
CA LEU A 48 5.49 -5.52 4.31
C LEU A 48 5.61 -6.67 5.31
N ASN A 49 4.52 -7.36 5.65
CA ASN A 49 4.57 -8.52 6.53
C ASN A 49 5.45 -9.64 5.95
N ASN A 50 5.33 -9.90 4.64
CA ASN A 50 6.20 -10.87 3.98
C ASN A 50 7.67 -10.47 3.98
N LEU A 51 7.96 -9.17 3.81
CA LEU A 51 9.33 -8.63 3.92
C LEU A 51 9.90 -8.85 5.33
N LEU A 52 9.12 -8.52 6.37
CA LEU A 52 9.54 -8.60 7.78
C LEU A 52 9.74 -10.04 8.28
N LEU A 53 9.06 -11.02 7.67
CA LEU A 53 9.11 -12.43 8.04
C LEU A 53 10.20 -13.21 7.28
N ARG A 54 10.75 -12.68 6.19
CA ARG A 54 11.64 -13.41 5.28
C ARG A 54 12.98 -12.69 5.06
N LYS A 55 14.06 -13.26 5.61
CA LYS A 55 15.42 -12.72 5.47
C LYS A 55 15.90 -12.63 4.01
N ASP A 56 15.48 -13.55 3.14
CA ASP A 56 15.85 -13.57 1.72
C ASP A 56 15.21 -12.43 0.90
N MET A 57 14.25 -11.72 1.50
CA MET A 57 13.57 -10.58 0.89
C MET A 57 14.21 -9.23 1.27
N CYS A 58 15.12 -9.19 2.26
CA CYS A 58 15.71 -7.95 2.77
C CYS A 58 17.13 -7.74 2.24
N ASN A 59 17.24 -7.23 1.01
CA ASN A 59 18.50 -6.83 0.37
C ASN A 59 18.26 -5.67 -0.59
N TRP A 60 19.34 -5.06 -1.08
CA TRP A 60 19.26 -3.90 -1.96
C TRP A 60 18.47 -4.19 -3.25
N SER A 61 18.76 -5.32 -3.91
CA SER A 61 18.12 -5.72 -5.17
C SER A 61 16.60 -5.88 -5.02
N LYS A 62 16.15 -6.46 -3.90
CA LYS A 62 14.71 -6.56 -3.57
C LYS A 62 14.09 -5.20 -3.30
N GLY A 63 14.80 -4.29 -2.64
CA GLY A 63 14.39 -2.89 -2.50
C GLY A 63 14.13 -2.23 -3.86
N MET A 64 15.05 -2.39 -4.81
CA MET A 64 14.92 -1.85 -6.17
C MET A 64 13.72 -2.46 -6.92
N GLN A 65 13.52 -3.79 -6.84
CA GLN A 65 12.38 -4.47 -7.45
C GLN A 65 11.04 -3.97 -6.88
N ILE A 66 10.94 -3.84 -5.56
CA ILE A 66 9.74 -3.32 -4.89
C ILE A 66 9.46 -1.89 -5.35
N ARG A 67 10.47 -1.03 -5.38
CA ARG A 67 10.34 0.37 -5.81
C ARG A 67 9.87 0.49 -7.25
N TYR A 68 10.45 -0.29 -8.16
CA TYR A 68 10.02 -0.34 -9.56
C TYR A 68 8.53 -0.71 -9.70
N ASN A 69 8.10 -1.74 -8.97
CA ASN A 69 6.70 -2.16 -8.98
C ASN A 69 5.75 -1.10 -8.40
N LEU A 70 6.19 -0.40 -7.34
CA LEU A 70 5.42 0.69 -6.74
C LEU A 70 5.25 1.87 -7.71
N THR A 71 6.26 2.20 -8.52
CA THR A 71 6.14 3.24 -9.57
C THR A 71 5.04 2.90 -10.58
N HIS A 72 4.90 1.63 -10.98
CA HIS A 72 3.82 1.19 -11.87
C HIS A 72 2.44 1.32 -11.22
N LEU A 73 2.31 0.97 -9.93
CA LEU A 73 1.05 1.15 -9.20
C LEU A 73 0.69 2.62 -9.03
N GLU A 74 1.67 3.47 -8.75
CA GLU A 74 1.50 4.91 -8.63
C GLU A 74 1.06 5.54 -9.95
N GLN A 75 1.65 5.10 -11.06
CA GLN A 75 1.23 5.51 -12.39
C GLN A 75 -0.21 5.04 -12.69
N TRP A 76 -0.54 3.79 -12.38
CA TRP A 76 -1.89 3.25 -12.57
C TRP A 76 -2.94 4.04 -11.77
N LEU A 77 -2.62 4.46 -10.54
CA LEU A 77 -3.49 5.34 -9.74
C LEU A 77 -3.70 6.70 -10.40
N ARG A 78 -2.65 7.30 -10.98
CA ARG A 78 -2.76 8.55 -11.73
C ARG A 78 -3.65 8.41 -12.96
N ASP A 79 -3.40 7.39 -13.77
CA ASP A 79 -4.14 7.12 -15.00
C ASP A 79 -5.64 6.92 -14.75
N ASN A 80 -6.01 6.47 -13.54
CA ASN A 80 -7.39 6.24 -13.12
C ASN A 80 -7.99 7.33 -12.24
N SER A 81 -7.30 8.45 -12.03
CA SER A 81 -7.74 9.57 -11.16
C SER A 81 -8.00 9.16 -9.70
N LEU A 82 -7.24 8.20 -9.18
CA LEU A 82 -7.33 7.68 -7.81
C LEU A 82 -6.18 8.18 -6.90
N HIS A 83 -5.21 8.90 -7.47
CA HIS A 83 -3.99 9.32 -6.79
C HIS A 83 -4.25 10.24 -5.57
N GLU A 84 -5.17 11.18 -5.70
CA GLU A 84 -5.40 12.24 -4.69
C GLU A 84 -6.18 11.78 -3.44
N PHE A 85 -6.73 10.57 -3.44
CA PHE A 85 -7.66 10.09 -2.40
C PHE A 85 -7.02 9.17 -1.35
N GLY A 86 -5.72 9.32 -1.11
CA GLY A 86 -5.00 8.59 -0.07
C GLY A 86 -4.76 7.10 -0.37
N ALA A 87 -5.06 6.63 -1.58
CA ALA A 87 -4.70 5.28 -2.02
C ALA A 87 -3.17 5.10 -2.08
N LEU A 88 -2.43 6.12 -2.53
CA LEU A 88 -0.97 6.12 -2.47
C LEU A 88 -0.47 6.17 -1.02
N ALA A 89 -1.11 6.96 -0.16
CA ALA A 89 -0.77 7.06 1.26
C ALA A 89 -0.86 5.70 1.98
N ALA A 90 -1.73 4.80 1.51
CA ALA A 90 -1.83 3.44 2.04
C ALA A 90 -0.63 2.54 1.71
N LEU A 91 0.17 2.90 0.68
CA LEU A 91 1.42 2.20 0.31
C LEU A 91 2.67 2.79 0.98
N GLU A 92 2.57 3.91 1.70
CA GLU A 92 3.72 4.57 2.32
C GLU A 92 4.62 3.65 3.15
N PRO A 93 4.09 2.73 3.99
CA PRO A 93 4.96 1.84 4.75
C PRO A 93 5.87 0.96 3.86
N ILE A 94 5.34 0.39 2.77
CA ILE A 94 6.15 -0.43 1.87
C ILE A 94 7.09 0.42 0.99
N ILE A 95 6.67 1.64 0.63
CA ILE A 95 7.54 2.63 -0.06
C ILE A 95 8.76 2.92 0.81
N GLN A 96 8.55 3.31 2.07
CA GLN A 96 9.63 3.65 3.00
C GLN A 96 10.50 2.42 3.33
N ALA A 97 9.92 1.23 3.46
CA ALA A 97 10.69 0.00 3.64
C ALA A 97 11.60 -0.27 2.43
N SER A 98 11.11 -0.04 1.20
CA SER A 98 11.93 -0.19 -0.01
C SER A 98 13.08 0.81 -0.07
N GLN A 99 12.86 2.05 0.41
CA GLN A 99 13.89 3.08 0.50
C GLN A 99 14.92 2.73 1.58
N LEU A 100 14.49 2.22 2.74
CA LEU A 100 15.36 1.76 3.81
C LEU A 100 16.32 0.64 3.36
N LEU A 101 15.85 -0.29 2.52
CA LEU A 101 16.70 -1.32 1.94
C LEU A 101 17.80 -0.72 1.05
N GLN A 102 17.47 0.32 0.29
CA GLN A 102 18.38 1.01 -0.64
C GLN A 102 19.27 2.05 0.02
N ALA A 103 18.93 2.52 1.23
CA ALA A 103 19.66 3.57 1.92
C ALA A 103 21.07 3.10 2.34
N ARG A 104 22.00 4.06 2.34
CA ARG A 104 23.32 3.89 2.98
C ARG A 104 23.13 3.78 4.48
N LYS A 105 23.93 2.94 5.12
CA LYS A 105 23.77 2.54 6.53
C LYS A 105 24.97 2.99 7.34
N THR A 106 25.41 4.22 7.09
CA THR A 106 26.55 4.86 7.76
C THR A 106 26.06 5.73 8.90
N GLU A 107 26.93 6.09 9.85
CA GLU A 107 26.52 6.88 11.01
C GLU A 107 25.91 8.24 10.66
N SER A 108 26.35 8.87 9.56
CA SER A 108 25.77 10.13 9.08
C SER A 108 24.36 9.98 8.50
N ASP A 109 23.94 8.76 8.16
CA ASP A 109 22.60 8.49 7.60
C ASP A 109 21.55 8.19 8.69
N VAL A 110 21.93 8.12 9.97
CA VAL A 110 20.98 7.81 11.07
C VAL A 110 19.82 8.80 11.08
N ASP A 111 20.11 10.07 10.94
CA ASP A 111 19.11 11.12 11.03
C ASP A 111 18.15 11.09 9.85
N SER A 112 18.69 11.00 8.63
CA SER A 112 17.91 10.96 7.40
C SER A 112 17.03 9.72 7.31
N ILE A 113 17.50 8.55 7.78
CA ILE A 113 16.70 7.32 7.82
C ILE A 113 15.54 7.44 8.81
N CYS A 114 15.77 8.02 9.99
CA CYS A 114 14.71 8.22 10.98
C CYS A 114 13.60 9.16 10.48
N ASP A 115 13.98 10.20 9.73
CA ASP A 115 13.04 11.18 9.17
C ASP A 115 12.28 10.58 7.97
N MET A 116 12.97 9.83 7.11
CA MET A 116 12.38 9.14 5.95
C MET A 116 11.36 8.07 6.39
N CYS A 117 11.67 7.27 7.41
CA CYS A 117 10.85 6.16 7.89
C CYS A 117 9.77 6.59 8.89
N SER A 118 8.99 7.62 8.55
CA SER A 118 7.94 8.20 9.41
C SER A 118 6.65 7.36 9.49
N LYS A 119 6.41 6.47 8.53
CA LYS A 119 5.23 5.58 8.44
C LYS A 119 5.54 4.13 8.82
N LEU A 120 6.77 3.86 9.27
CA LEU A 120 7.20 2.59 9.84
C LEU A 120 7.36 2.70 11.36
N SER A 121 6.95 1.64 12.07
CA SER A 121 7.24 1.53 13.50
C SER A 121 8.72 1.29 13.76
N THR A 122 9.19 1.66 14.95
CA THR A 122 10.55 1.37 15.40
C THR A 122 10.85 -0.13 15.31
N ALA A 123 9.90 -0.98 15.69
CA ALA A 123 10.03 -2.43 15.59
C ALA A 123 10.24 -2.90 14.13
N GLN A 124 9.52 -2.31 13.18
CA GLN A 124 9.66 -2.64 11.75
C GLN A 124 11.02 -2.23 11.20
N ILE A 125 11.45 -0.98 11.44
CA ILE A 125 12.74 -0.46 10.98
C ILE A 125 13.88 -1.33 11.52
N VAL A 126 13.88 -1.58 12.83
CA VAL A 126 14.86 -2.43 13.51
C VAL A 126 14.84 -3.85 12.95
N LYS A 127 13.67 -4.43 12.69
CA LYS A 127 13.55 -5.77 12.14
C LYS A 127 14.18 -5.85 10.75
N VAL A 128 13.87 -4.91 9.86
CA VAL A 128 14.43 -4.85 8.50
C VAL A 128 15.95 -4.75 8.56
N LEU A 129 16.50 -3.84 9.38
CA LEU A 129 17.95 -3.67 9.52
C LEU A 129 18.64 -4.93 10.06
N ASN A 130 18.02 -5.66 10.99
CA ASN A 130 18.59 -6.88 11.57
C ASN A 130 18.60 -8.07 10.60
N ILE A 131 17.56 -8.21 9.76
CA ILE A 131 17.43 -9.33 8.81
C ILE A 131 18.01 -9.01 7.43
N TYR A 132 18.54 -7.80 7.25
CA TYR A 132 19.20 -7.37 6.03
C TYR A 132 20.37 -8.31 5.69
N THR A 133 20.29 -8.94 4.52
CA THR A 133 21.24 -9.94 4.06
C THR A 133 21.90 -9.43 2.78
N PRO A 134 23.16 -8.96 2.84
CA PRO A 134 23.92 -8.57 1.66
C PRO A 134 23.97 -9.69 0.61
N VAL A 135 23.77 -9.36 -0.66
CA VAL A 135 23.78 -10.36 -1.76
C VAL A 135 24.96 -10.16 -2.71
N ASP A 136 25.52 -8.95 -2.78
CA ASP A 136 26.61 -8.59 -3.68
C ASP A 136 27.81 -8.01 -2.92
N GLU A 137 28.99 -7.99 -3.53
CA GLU A 137 30.27 -7.55 -2.95
C GLU A 137 30.26 -6.05 -2.57
N PHE A 138 29.35 -5.28 -3.16
CA PHE A 138 29.15 -3.86 -2.86
C PHE A 138 28.20 -3.62 -1.68
N GLU A 139 27.61 -4.67 -1.10
CA GLU A 139 26.74 -4.58 0.06
C GLU A 139 27.46 -5.04 1.33
N GLU A 140 27.44 -4.19 2.36
CA GLU A 140 27.93 -4.56 3.68
C GLU A 140 26.78 -4.93 4.63
N ARG A 141 27.09 -5.81 5.57
CA ARG A 141 26.15 -6.15 6.64
C ARG A 141 25.97 -4.94 7.54
N VAL A 142 24.72 -4.69 7.95
CA VAL A 142 24.39 -3.56 8.83
C VAL A 142 25.13 -3.68 10.16
N PRO A 143 25.94 -2.68 10.56
CA PRO A 143 26.64 -2.72 11.83
C PRO A 143 25.67 -2.68 13.02
N ILE A 144 25.92 -3.49 14.05
CA ILE A 144 25.10 -3.50 15.28
C ILE A 144 25.09 -2.12 15.96
N ALA A 145 26.22 -1.41 15.92
CA ALA A 145 26.33 -0.05 16.45
C ALA A 145 25.37 0.93 15.75
N PHE A 146 25.22 0.81 14.43
CA PHE A 146 24.28 1.62 13.65
C PHE A 146 22.83 1.31 14.05
N ILE A 147 22.46 0.03 14.20
CA ILE A 147 21.12 -0.38 14.65
C ILE A 147 20.81 0.20 16.03
N ARG A 148 21.76 0.17 16.97
CA ARG A 148 21.59 0.75 18.31
C ARG A 148 21.37 2.27 18.27
N LYS A 149 22.08 2.99 17.39
CA LYS A 149 21.89 4.44 17.20
C LYS A 149 20.50 4.76 16.67
N ILE A 150 20.05 4.04 15.64
CA ILE A 150 18.67 4.14 15.12
C ILE A 150 17.65 3.87 16.22
N GLN A 151 17.81 2.79 16.99
CA GLN A 151 16.92 2.48 18.12
C GLN A 151 16.86 3.60 19.16
N ALA A 152 18.02 4.15 19.56
CA ALA A 152 18.08 5.23 20.53
C ALA A 152 17.35 6.49 20.03
N LYS A 153 17.56 6.86 18.76
CA LYS A 153 16.90 8.03 18.17
C LYS A 153 15.39 7.82 18.00
N LEU A 154 14.97 6.65 17.52
CA LEU A 154 13.56 6.33 17.34
C LEU A 154 12.80 6.19 18.66
N LYS A 155 13.47 5.79 19.75
CA LYS A 155 12.85 5.77 21.08
C LYS A 155 12.42 7.17 21.54
N GLN A 156 13.22 8.20 21.25
CA GLN A 156 12.87 9.60 21.53
C GLN A 156 11.63 10.04 20.72
N ARG A 157 11.45 9.50 19.51
CA ARG A 157 10.27 9.72 18.66
C ARG A 157 9.04 9.02 19.23
N ASP A 158 9.18 7.79 19.71
CA ASP A 158 8.07 6.99 20.27
C ASP A 158 7.56 7.58 21.60
N GLU A 159 8.44 8.16 22.41
CA GLU A 159 8.08 8.87 23.66
C GLU A 159 7.18 10.10 23.40
N GLN A 160 7.12 10.61 22.17
CA GLN A 160 6.21 11.68 21.75
C GLN A 160 4.82 11.18 21.31
N GLY A 161 4.55 9.87 21.42
CA GLY A 161 3.21 9.29 21.26
C GLY A 161 2.79 8.93 19.82
N THR A 162 3.71 8.95 18.86
CA THR A 162 3.37 8.97 17.43
C THR A 162 3.36 7.60 16.74
N THR A 163 3.84 6.52 17.39
CA THR A 163 4.10 5.26 16.68
C THR A 163 3.63 4.00 17.40
N SER A 164 2.93 3.13 16.66
CA SER A 164 2.50 1.81 17.13
C SER A 164 3.69 0.90 17.43
N THR A 165 3.61 0.09 18.50
CA THR A 165 4.62 -0.92 18.85
C THR A 165 4.51 -2.21 18.04
N THR A 166 3.49 -2.34 17.19
CA THR A 166 3.22 -3.55 16.41
C THR A 166 4.27 -3.77 15.32
N LEU A 167 4.80 -4.99 15.24
CA LEU A 167 5.73 -5.41 14.20
C LEU A 167 5.03 -5.60 12.85
N LEU A 168 3.93 -6.36 12.85
CA LEU A 168 3.17 -6.66 11.63
C LEU A 168 2.02 -5.67 11.46
N MET A 169 1.69 -5.37 10.21
CA MET A 169 0.46 -4.65 9.88
C MET A 169 -0.73 -5.61 9.98
N ASP A 170 -1.87 -5.10 10.46
CA ASP A 170 -3.11 -5.88 10.49
C ASP A 170 -3.70 -5.98 9.08
N THR A 171 -3.70 -7.18 8.51
CA THR A 171 -4.27 -7.46 7.18
C THR A 171 -5.80 -7.54 7.18
N LYS A 172 -6.44 -7.59 8.36
CA LYS A 172 -7.90 -7.60 8.52
C LYS A 172 -8.47 -6.21 8.77
N TYR A 173 -7.62 -5.21 8.97
CA TYR A 173 -8.06 -3.83 9.13
C TYR A 173 -8.84 -3.35 7.90
N SER A 174 -9.94 -2.66 8.16
CA SER A 174 -10.79 -2.06 7.13
C SER A 174 -11.02 -0.59 7.46
N TYR A 175 -10.80 0.30 6.49
CA TYR A 175 -11.18 1.71 6.65
C TYR A 175 -12.71 1.83 6.82
N PRO A 176 -13.19 2.73 7.69
CA PRO A 176 -14.61 3.04 7.76
C PRO A 176 -15.12 3.52 6.40
N VAL A 177 -16.16 2.85 5.88
CA VAL A 177 -16.78 3.21 4.59
C VAL A 177 -17.82 4.30 4.81
N THR A 178 -17.85 5.25 3.89
CA THR A 178 -18.83 6.34 3.84
C THR A 178 -19.57 6.32 2.50
N PHE A 179 -20.85 6.69 2.54
CA PHE A 179 -21.69 6.80 1.36
C PHE A 179 -22.20 8.24 1.27
N PRO A 180 -21.41 9.16 0.70
CA PRO A 180 -21.86 10.52 0.53
C PRO A 180 -23.09 10.56 -0.38
N PHE A 181 -23.93 11.57 -0.19
CA PHE A 181 -25.06 11.77 -1.08
C PHE A 181 -24.57 12.12 -2.49
N ASN A 182 -24.97 11.33 -3.47
CA ASN A 182 -24.66 11.52 -4.88
C ASN A 182 -25.97 11.49 -5.69
N PRO A 183 -26.52 12.65 -6.08
CA PRO A 183 -27.81 12.73 -6.75
C PRO A 183 -27.73 12.15 -8.17
N SER A 184 -28.78 11.43 -8.57
CA SER A 184 -28.95 10.96 -9.94
C SER A 184 -29.59 12.05 -10.80
N SER A 185 -29.09 12.24 -12.02
CA SER A 185 -29.72 13.08 -13.05
C SER A 185 -30.82 12.36 -13.83
N VAL A 186 -31.08 11.08 -13.53
CA VAL A 186 -32.09 10.28 -14.23
C VAL A 186 -33.48 10.72 -13.81
N SER A 187 -34.27 11.22 -14.78
CA SER A 187 -35.69 11.50 -14.57
C SER A 187 -36.47 10.19 -14.45
N LEU A 188 -37.17 9.99 -13.34
CA LEU A 188 -37.96 8.77 -13.08
C LEU A 188 -39.06 8.57 -14.15
N GLU A 189 -39.64 9.66 -14.64
CA GLU A 189 -40.63 9.67 -15.71
C GLU A 189 -40.10 9.13 -17.05
N SER A 190 -38.78 9.14 -17.31
CA SER A 190 -38.20 8.59 -18.54
C SER A 190 -37.75 7.14 -18.42
N VAL A 191 -37.79 6.54 -17.24
CA VAL A 191 -37.32 5.15 -17.02
C VAL A 191 -38.31 4.17 -17.64
N LEU A 192 -37.83 3.27 -18.50
CA LEU A 192 -38.60 2.17 -19.09
C LEU A 192 -38.13 0.84 -18.50
N VAL A 193 -39.06 -0.10 -18.30
CA VAL A 193 -38.76 -1.44 -17.79
C VAL A 193 -38.55 -2.37 -18.99
N PRO A 194 -37.37 -3.00 -19.15
CA PRO A 194 -37.12 -3.96 -20.23
C PRO A 194 -38.03 -5.19 -20.11
N GLU A 195 -38.49 -5.72 -21.25
CA GLU A 195 -39.41 -6.88 -21.30
C GLU A 195 -38.75 -8.16 -20.78
N GLU A 196 -37.43 -8.27 -20.89
CA GLU A 196 -36.61 -9.39 -20.45
C GLU A 196 -36.61 -9.58 -18.93
N LEU A 197 -36.99 -8.54 -18.17
CA LEU A 197 -37.16 -8.64 -16.72
C LEU A 197 -38.47 -9.33 -16.32
N HIS A 198 -39.37 -9.59 -17.28
CA HIS A 198 -40.66 -10.24 -17.06
C HIS A 198 -41.53 -9.55 -15.99
N LEU A 199 -41.47 -8.23 -15.94
CA LEU A 199 -42.18 -7.38 -14.97
C LEU A 199 -43.47 -6.74 -15.54
N GLY A 200 -44.15 -7.41 -16.47
CA GLY A 200 -45.34 -6.88 -17.14
C GLY A 200 -46.56 -6.62 -16.23
N PHE A 201 -46.51 -7.09 -14.97
CA PHE A 201 -47.53 -6.79 -13.96
C PHE A 201 -47.38 -5.39 -13.35
N LEU A 202 -46.25 -4.70 -13.56
CA LEU A 202 -46.03 -3.34 -13.08
C LEU A 202 -46.68 -2.32 -14.01
N ILE A 203 -47.43 -1.38 -13.42
CA ILE A 203 -48.06 -0.26 -14.13
C ILE A 203 -47.30 1.01 -13.76
N LYS A 204 -46.78 1.71 -14.77
CA LYS A 204 -46.15 3.02 -14.59
C LYS A 204 -47.25 4.08 -14.46
N HIS A 205 -47.35 4.70 -13.30
CA HIS A 205 -48.25 5.81 -13.01
C HIS A 205 -47.60 7.16 -13.25
#